data_AF-F4X5C3-F1
#
_entry.id   AF-F4X5C3-F1
#
_cell.length_a   1.000
_cell.length_b   1.000
_cell.length_c   1.000
_cell.angle_alpha   90.00
_cell.angle_beta   90.00
_cell.angle_gamma   90.00
#
_symmetry.space_group_name_H-M   'P 1'
#
loop_
_entity.id
_entity.type
_entity.pdbx_description
1 polymer ?
#
loop_
_entity_poly.entity_id
_entity_poly.type
_entity_poly.pdbx_seq_one_letter_code
_entity_poly.pdbx_strand_id
1 'polypeptide(L)' 'MPSFEPNKRHLRELLIYFFNLKKSTAEAHRLLVEAYGEAVLSERSCREWFQKFCYG' A
#
# COMPACT_ATOMS: atom_id res chain seq x y z
N MET A 1 11.85 -14.72 -12.80
CA MET A 1 12.45 -13.55 -12.12
C MET A 1 12.40 -13.81 -10.62
N PRO A 2 13.45 -13.49 -9.84
CA PRO A 2 13.29 -13.50 -8.39
C PRO A 2 12.17 -12.51 -8.05
N SER A 3 11.17 -12.95 -7.29
CA SER A 3 10.12 -12.08 -6.80
C SER A 3 10.76 -11.03 -5.91
N PHE A 4 10.66 -9.76 -6.30
CA PHE A 4 11.11 -8.68 -5.44
C PHE A 4 10.21 -8.64 -4.21
N GLU A 5 10.78 -8.84 -3.02
CA GLU A 5 10.06 -8.71 -1.76
C GLU A 5 10.18 -7.28 -1.24
N PRO A 6 9.07 -6.52 -1.19
CA PRO A 6 9.10 -5.14 -0.73
C PRO A 6 9.34 -5.09 0.78
N ASN A 7 10.30 -4.28 1.23
CA ASN A 7 10.48 -4.00 2.64
C ASN A 7 9.45 -2.98 3.16
N LYS A 8 9.37 -2.82 4.49
CA LYS A 8 8.40 -1.91 5.14
C LYS A 8 8.51 -0.45 4.68
N ARG A 9 9.71 0.03 4.38
CA ARG A 9 9.93 1.41 3.91
C ARG A 9 9.36 1.58 2.50
N HIS A 10 9.66 0.65 1.61
CA HIS A 10 9.13 0.62 0.24
C HIS A 10 7.61 0.62 0.22
N LEU A 11 6.98 -0.20 1.06
CA LEU A 11 5.51 -0.22 1.19
C LEU A 11 4.94 1.11 1.65
N ARG A 12 5.58 1.78 2.61
CA ARG A 12 5.13 3.09 3.08
C ARG A 12 5.25 4.17 1.98
N GLU A 13 6.34 4.16 1.23
CA GLU A 13 6.55 5.08 0.10
C GLU A 13 5.47 4.89 -0.97
N LEU A 14 5.12 3.64 -1.29
CA LEU A 14 4.01 3.33 -2.21
C LEU A 14 2.64 3.76 -1.67
N LEU A 15 2.36 3.57 -0.39
CA LEU A 15 1.10 4.02 0.23
C LEU A 15 0.95 5.55 0.15
N ILE A 16 2.05 6.29 0.39
CA ILE A 16 2.06 7.75 0.23
C ILE A 16 1.84 8.14 -1.23
N TYR A 17 2.49 7.44 -2.16
CA TYR A 17 2.31 7.66 -3.60
C TYR A 17 0.84 7.46 -4.02
N PHE A 18 0.22 6.34 -3.65
CA PHE A 18 -1.18 6.08 -3.96
C PHE A 18 -2.14 7.08 -3.31
N PHE A 19 -1.87 7.49 -2.07
CA PHE A 19 -2.63 8.54 -1.39
C PHE A 19 -2.58 9.87 -2.15
N ASN A 20 -1.37 10.29 -2.59
CA ASN A 20 -1.19 11.51 -3.36
C ASN A 20 -1.88 11.45 -4.73
N LEU A 21 -1.95 10.26 -5.34
CA LEU A 21 -2.73 10.00 -6.55
C LEU A 21 -4.26 9.94 -6.32
N LYS A 22 -4.73 10.22 -5.10
CA LYS A 22 -6.16 10.16 -4.72
C LYS A 22 -6.79 8.79 -4.96
N LYS A 23 -5.99 7.72 -4.90
CA LYS A 23 -6.51 6.35 -4.93
C LYS A 23 -7.27 6.07 -3.65
N SER A 24 -8.32 5.25 -3.75
CA SER A 24 -8.97 4.69 -2.57
C SER A 24 -8.09 3.62 -1.92
N THR A 25 -8.33 3.33 -0.65
CA THR A 25 -7.66 2.23 0.07
C THR A 25 -7.80 0.89 -0.66
N ALA A 26 -8.98 0.63 -1.24
CA ALA A 26 -9.27 -0.60 -1.97
C ALA A 26 -8.44 -0.71 -3.26
N GLU A 27 -8.32 0.38 -4.03
CA GLU A 27 -7.46 0.42 -5.21
C GLU A 27 -5.98 0.24 -4.86
N ALA A 28 -5.50 0.95 -3.83
CA ALA A 28 -4.11 0.85 -3.38
C ALA A 28 -3.77 -0.58 -2.92
N HIS A 29 -4.65 -1.21 -2.14
CA HIS A 29 -4.49 -2.59 -1.71
C HIS A 29 -4.47 -3.55 -2.90
N ARG A 30 -5.41 -3.43 -3.85
CA ARG A 30 -5.43 -4.26 -5.06
C ARG A 30 -4.14 -4.16 -5.87
N LEU A 31 -3.63 -2.94 -6.08
CA LEU A 31 -2.39 -2.72 -6.83
C LEU A 31 -1.17 -3.32 -6.12
N LEU A 32 -1.11 -3.26 -4.79
CA LEU A 32 -0.04 -3.88 -4.01
C LEU A 32 -0.09 -5.41 -4.09
N VAL A 33 -1.29 -6.01 -4.00
CA VAL A 33 -1.48 -7.46 -4.13
C VAL A 33 -1.13 -7.94 -5.53
N GLU A 34 -1.52 -7.18 -6.57
CA GLU A 34 -1.21 -7.52 -7.97
C GLU A 34 0.31 -7.46 -8.24
N ALA A 35 1.02 -6.50 -7.64
CA ALA A 35 2.46 -6.32 -7.86
C ALA A 35 3.32 -7.28 -7.03
N TYR A 36 2.93 -7.58 -5.79
CA TYR A 36 3.80 -8.26 -4.82
C TYR A 36 3.18 -9.48 -4.12
N GLY A 37 1.88 -9.76 -4.35
CA GLY A 37 1.15 -10.87 -3.75
C GLY A 37 0.39 -10.53 -2.47
N GLU A 38 -0.50 -11.44 -2.06
CA GLU A 38 -1.44 -11.24 -0.94
C GLU A 38 -0.76 -11.08 0.43
N ALA A 39 0.44 -11.62 0.61
CA ALA A 39 1.14 -11.64 1.90
C ALA A 39 1.72 -10.28 2.32
N VAL A 40 1.67 -9.27 1.44
CA VAL A 40 2.48 -8.06 1.58
C VAL A 40 1.88 -7.02 2.51
N LEU A 41 0.56 -6.81 2.44
CA LEU A 41 -0.12 -5.85 3.30
C LEU A 41 -1.61 -6.17 3.39
N SER A 42 -2.15 -6.32 4.60
CA SER A 42 -3.59 -6.49 4.75
C SER A 42 -4.35 -5.20 4.40
N GLU A 43 -5.59 -5.34 3.94
CA GLU A 43 -6.46 -4.20 3.66
C GLU A 43 -6.67 -3.31 4.90
N ARG A 44 -6.77 -3.92 6.09
CA ARG A 44 -6.85 -3.20 7.36
C ARG A 44 -5.63 -2.31 7.59
N SER A 45 -4.43 -2.84 7.39
CA SER A 45 -3.19 -2.07 7.52
C SER A 45 -3.13 -0.93 6.51
N CYS A 46 -3.58 -1.16 5.27
CA CYS A 46 -3.70 -0.11 4.25
C CYS A 46 -4.62 1.03 4.72
N ARG A 47 -5.76 0.68 5.30
CA ARG A 47 -6.76 1.62 5.82
C ARG A 47 -6.22 2.47 6.97
N GLU A 48 -5.55 1.85 7.93
CA GLU A 48 -4.95 2.54 9.09
C GLU A 48 -3.88 3.55 8.63
N TRP A 49 -3.08 3.23 7.62
CA TRP A 49 -2.12 4.17 7.02
C TRP A 49 -2.81 5.34 6.32
N PHE A 50 -3.82 5.06 5.50
CA PHE A 50 -4.56 6.11 4.79
C PHE A 50 -5.26 7.06 5.76
N GLN A 51 -5.83 6.55 6.85
CA GLN A 51 -6.39 7.37 7.92
C GLN A 51 -5.33 8.29 8.53
N LYS A 52 -4.14 7.78 8.85
CA LYS A 52 -3.03 8.60 9.37
C LYS A 52 -2.62 9.72 8.40
N PHE A 53 -2.71 9.49 7.10
CA PHE A 53 -2.41 10.51 6.09
C PHE A 53 -3.54 11.55 5.94
N CYS A 54 -4.79 11.18 6.19
CA CYS A 54 -5.92 12.11 6.18
C CYS A 54 -5.97 13.05 7.39
N TYR A 55 -5.45 12.62 8.54
CA TYR A 55 -5.42 13.41 9.78
C TYR A 55 -4.09 14.16 9.99
N GLY A 56 -3.22 14.18 8.98
CA GLY A 56 -1.93 14.89 8.98
C GLY A 56 -2.02 16.25 8.30
#